data_AF-G4XK42-F1
#
_entry.id   AF-G4XK42-F1
#
_cell.length_a   1.000
_cell.length_b   1.000
_cell.length_c   1.000
_cell.angle_alpha   90.00
_cell.angle_beta   90.00
_cell.angle_gamma   90.00
#
_symmetry.space_group_name_H-M   'P 1'
#
loop_
_entity.id
_entity.type
_entity.pdbx_description
1 polymer ?
#
loop_
_entity_poly.entity_id
_entity_poly.type
_entity_poly.pdbx_seq_one_letter_code
_entity_poly.pdbx_strand_id
1 'polypeptide(L)'
;EQKLNGYGVGSLIKFPVSSTAPTLDAKSFYKYFQLRDTLDDRLTAVTATEVSLEGTTLDPTDYKVDTKGQTVTVTFTAEGLKKIKAAPGKKVSAVFQGKVTEARNGAITNRAQVISDTVYAEQPPTPEEPPANPENPPTSNEVTSRWGDLLIKKVDNHQQGQDKAGLQGAQFQLYKAKNAYAGTCTKDKEGDPIAINGETTLTTDAQGAINVKGLFISDSIDGANRDNQ
;
A
#
# COMPACT_ATOMS: atom_id res chain seq x y z
N GLU A 1 3.25 1.89 7.79
CA GLU A 1 4.68 2.28 7.80
C GLU A 1 5.50 1.14 7.25
N GLN A 2 6.45 1.40 6.35
CA GLN A 2 7.17 0.31 5.68
C GLN A 2 8.07 -0.49 6.63
N LYS A 3 8.49 0.12 7.74
CA LYS A 3 9.18 -0.53 8.86
C LYS A 3 8.45 -1.78 9.38
N LEU A 4 7.12 -1.79 9.35
CA LEU A 4 6.29 -2.90 9.82
C LEU A 4 6.03 -3.95 8.74
N ASN A 5 6.26 -3.60 7.47
CA ASN A 5 5.89 -4.41 6.31
C ASN A 5 7.11 -4.98 5.56
N GLY A 6 8.31 -4.48 5.87
CA GLY A 6 9.60 -4.88 5.28
C GLY A 6 10.09 -3.91 4.19
N TYR A 7 11.40 -3.69 4.11
CA TYR A 7 11.97 -2.68 3.21
C TYR A 7 12.26 -3.18 1.79
N GLY A 8 12.16 -4.48 1.54
CA GLY A 8 12.51 -5.11 0.27
C GLY A 8 11.31 -5.30 -0.65
N VAL A 9 11.58 -5.39 -1.95
CA VAL A 9 10.60 -5.90 -2.93
C VAL A 9 10.05 -7.25 -2.48
N GLY A 10 8.75 -7.48 -2.72
CA GLY A 10 8.01 -8.61 -2.15
C GLY A 10 7.32 -8.29 -0.82
N SER A 11 7.61 -7.15 -0.19
CA SER A 11 6.85 -6.61 0.93
C SER A 11 5.53 -5.98 0.50
N LEU A 12 4.60 -5.84 1.45
CA LEU A 12 3.35 -5.11 1.26
C LEU A 12 3.55 -3.60 1.43
N ILE A 13 2.89 -2.79 0.62
CA ILE A 13 2.55 -1.40 0.98
C ILE A 13 1.10 -1.41 1.46
N LYS A 14 0.84 -0.72 2.58
CA LYS A 14 -0.48 -0.57 3.18
C LYS A 14 -0.87 0.91 3.19
N PHE A 15 -2.06 1.21 2.67
CA PHE A 15 -2.66 2.54 2.55
C PHE A 15 -3.94 2.62 3.39
N PRO A 16 -3.85 3.10 4.65
CA PRO A 16 -5.04 3.42 5.43
C PRO A 16 -5.81 4.55 4.76
N VAL A 17 -7.08 4.30 4.45
CA VAL A 17 -8.02 5.25 3.85
C VAL A 17 -9.18 5.43 4.81
N SER A 18 -9.60 6.67 5.03
CA SER A 18 -10.77 6.98 5.85
C SER A 18 -11.59 8.11 5.26
N SER A 19 -12.90 8.04 5.41
CA SER A 19 -13.84 9.13 5.11
C SER A 19 -14.79 9.33 6.29
N THR A 20 -15.05 10.58 6.66
CA THR A 20 -15.99 10.91 7.74
C THR A 20 -17.42 10.77 7.22
N ALA A 21 -18.24 9.97 7.91
CA ALA A 21 -19.65 9.81 7.57
C ALA A 21 -20.40 11.14 7.76
N PRO A 22 -21.08 11.67 6.73
CA PRO A 22 -21.87 12.89 6.87
C PRO A 22 -23.07 12.68 7.79
N THR A 23 -23.52 13.75 8.43
CA THR A 23 -24.81 13.78 9.11
C THR A 23 -25.92 13.81 8.07
N LEU A 24 -26.76 12.77 8.05
CA LEU A 24 -27.91 12.69 7.15
C LEU A 24 -29.19 13.06 7.89
N ASP A 25 -30.10 13.73 7.20
CA ASP A 25 -31.46 13.95 7.67
C ASP A 25 -32.16 12.63 8.02
N ALA A 26 -33.15 12.69 8.92
CA ALA A 26 -33.88 11.51 9.41
C ALA A 26 -34.40 10.62 8.27
N LYS A 27 -34.96 11.23 7.21
CA LYS A 27 -35.52 10.55 6.03
C LYS A 27 -34.55 10.38 4.86
N SER A 28 -33.28 10.79 4.99
CA SER A 28 -32.26 10.58 3.97
C SER A 28 -31.48 9.29 4.25
N PHE A 29 -31.38 8.40 3.26
CA PHE A 29 -30.72 7.09 3.39
C PHE A 29 -29.71 6.90 2.27
N TYR A 30 -28.62 6.17 2.56
CA TYR A 30 -27.66 5.79 1.53
C TYR A 30 -28.29 4.84 0.51
N LYS A 31 -28.11 5.13 -0.77
CA LYS A 31 -28.28 4.13 -1.85
C LYS A 31 -27.08 3.18 -1.86
N TYR A 32 -25.89 3.75 -1.68
CA TYR A 32 -24.63 3.03 -1.57
C TYR A 32 -23.58 3.88 -0.84
N PHE A 33 -22.57 3.20 -0.32
CA PHE A 33 -21.33 3.77 0.19
C PHE A 33 -20.22 2.77 -0.14
N GLN A 34 -19.21 3.23 -0.87
CA GLN A 34 -18.10 2.39 -1.30
C GLN A 34 -16.79 3.16 -1.17
N LEU A 35 -15.78 2.54 -0.55
CA LEU A 35 -14.39 2.98 -0.69
C LEU A 35 -13.80 2.29 -1.91
N ARG A 36 -13.17 3.04 -2.81
CA ARG A 36 -12.57 2.51 -4.05
C ARG A 36 -11.13 2.99 -4.16
N ASP A 37 -10.24 2.10 -4.55
CA ASP A 37 -8.85 2.42 -4.78
C ASP A 37 -8.33 1.64 -6.00
N THR A 38 -7.66 2.31 -6.92
CA THR A 38 -6.99 1.66 -8.05
C THR A 38 -5.50 1.73 -7.80
N LEU A 39 -4.93 0.59 -7.41
CA LEU A 39 -3.55 0.50 -6.97
C LEU A 39 -2.59 0.48 -8.16
N ASP A 40 -1.40 1.04 -7.96
CA ASP A 40 -0.34 1.07 -8.97
C ASP A 40 0.01 -0.33 -9.52
N ASP A 41 0.28 -0.45 -10.82
CA ASP A 41 0.59 -1.73 -11.49
C ASP A 41 1.85 -2.45 -10.94
N ARG A 42 2.68 -1.76 -10.16
CA ARG A 42 3.81 -2.37 -9.42
C ARG A 42 3.38 -3.08 -8.14
N LEU A 43 2.09 -3.07 -7.83
CA LEU A 43 1.50 -3.75 -6.68
C LEU A 43 0.67 -4.93 -7.18
N THR A 44 1.02 -6.14 -6.75
CA THR A 44 0.28 -7.37 -7.07
C THR A 44 -0.52 -7.87 -5.86
N ALA A 45 -1.49 -8.77 -6.12
CA ALA A 45 -2.37 -9.33 -5.09
C ALA A 45 -3.08 -8.23 -4.29
N VAL A 46 -3.57 -7.22 -5.01
CA VAL A 46 -4.18 -6.04 -4.41
C VAL A 46 -5.51 -6.39 -3.74
N THR A 47 -5.71 -5.86 -2.55
CA THR A 47 -6.89 -6.12 -1.71
C THR A 47 -7.07 -5.02 -0.66
N ALA A 48 -8.14 -5.11 0.12
CA ALA A 48 -8.38 -4.26 1.28
C ALA A 48 -8.61 -5.11 2.53
N THR A 49 -8.08 -4.64 3.66
CA THR A 49 -8.22 -5.27 4.98
C THR A 49 -8.68 -4.24 6.01
N GLU A 50 -8.90 -4.67 7.25
CA GLU A 50 -9.15 -3.76 8.39
C GLU A 50 -10.31 -2.77 8.15
N VAL A 51 -11.35 -3.24 7.46
CA VAL A 51 -12.57 -2.45 7.24
C VAL A 51 -13.21 -2.14 8.59
N SER A 52 -13.49 -0.87 8.83
CA SER A 52 -13.83 -0.35 10.16
C SER A 52 -14.78 0.84 10.08
N LEU A 53 -15.58 0.99 11.14
CA LEU A 53 -16.39 2.17 11.42
C LEU A 53 -16.07 2.63 12.84
N GLU A 54 -15.57 3.84 13.01
CA GLU A 54 -15.11 4.34 14.30
C GLU A 54 -16.21 4.26 15.37
N GLY A 55 -15.90 3.56 16.47
CA GLY A 55 -16.82 3.38 17.60
C GLY A 55 -17.95 2.39 17.35
N THR A 56 -17.95 1.66 16.22
CA THR A 56 -18.95 0.65 15.88
C THR A 56 -18.29 -0.64 15.40
N THR A 57 -18.67 -1.78 15.97
CA THR A 57 -18.22 -3.09 15.48
C THR A 57 -18.94 -3.42 14.17
N LEU A 58 -18.16 -3.74 13.14
CA LEU A 58 -18.67 -4.28 11.89
C LEU A 58 -18.63 -5.81 11.90
N ASP A 59 -19.68 -6.40 11.34
CA ASP A 59 -19.77 -7.82 11.05
C ASP A 59 -19.26 -8.09 9.63
N PRO A 60 -18.74 -9.29 9.32
CA PRO A 60 -18.30 -9.63 7.97
C PRO A 60 -19.38 -9.48 6.88
N THR A 61 -20.67 -9.46 7.26
CA THR A 61 -21.81 -9.27 6.35
C THR A 61 -22.12 -7.80 6.05
N ASP A 62 -21.52 -6.85 6.78
CA ASP A 62 -21.76 -5.41 6.61
C ASP A 62 -21.11 -4.84 5.34
N TYR A 63 -20.15 -5.55 4.76
CA TYR A 63 -19.41 -5.10 3.58
C TYR A 63 -18.93 -6.26 2.73
N LYS A 64 -18.56 -5.95 1.49
CA LYS A 64 -17.89 -6.87 0.56
C LYS A 64 -16.63 -6.20 0.03
N VAL A 65 -15.53 -6.94 0.06
CA VAL A 65 -14.28 -6.56 -0.61
C VAL A 65 -14.20 -7.30 -1.93
N ASP A 66 -13.96 -6.58 -3.02
CA ASP A 66 -13.81 -7.15 -4.37
C ASP A 66 -12.62 -6.51 -5.10
N THR A 67 -12.05 -7.23 -6.05
CA THR A 67 -10.92 -6.78 -6.86
C THR A 67 -11.19 -7.05 -8.34
N LYS A 68 -11.20 -6.00 -9.16
CA LYS A 68 -11.32 -6.07 -10.62
C LYS A 68 -10.08 -5.44 -11.26
N GLY A 69 -9.18 -6.26 -11.79
CA GLY A 69 -7.87 -5.80 -12.22
C GLY A 69 -7.09 -5.22 -11.04
N GLN A 70 -6.68 -3.96 -11.14
CA GLN A 70 -6.00 -3.22 -10.07
C GLN A 70 -6.95 -2.42 -9.17
N THR A 71 -8.25 -2.40 -9.47
CA THR A 71 -9.24 -1.65 -8.70
C THR A 71 -9.83 -2.52 -7.62
N VAL A 72 -9.61 -2.13 -6.36
CA VAL A 72 -10.19 -2.74 -5.17
C VAL A 72 -11.36 -1.90 -4.68
N THR A 73 -12.45 -2.54 -4.31
CA THR A 73 -13.62 -1.87 -3.71
C THR A 73 -13.99 -2.49 -2.37
N VAL A 74 -14.42 -1.64 -1.45
CA VAL A 74 -15.09 -2.02 -0.20
C VAL A 74 -16.49 -1.45 -0.26
N THR A 75 -17.48 -2.30 -0.54
CA THR A 75 -18.88 -1.90 -0.75
C THR A 75 -19.72 -2.32 0.44
N PHE A 76 -20.37 -1.36 1.11
CA PHE A 76 -21.20 -1.65 2.28
C PHE A 76 -22.58 -2.20 1.87
N THR A 77 -23.03 -3.23 2.58
CA THR A 77 -24.34 -3.86 2.39
C THR A 77 -25.44 -3.05 3.07
N ALA A 78 -26.70 -3.49 2.96
CA ALA A 78 -27.82 -2.83 3.63
C ALA A 78 -27.61 -2.68 5.16
N GLU A 79 -26.98 -3.66 5.80
CA GLU A 79 -26.68 -3.62 7.24
C GLU A 79 -25.57 -2.61 7.55
N GLY A 80 -24.48 -2.64 6.77
CA GLY A 80 -23.39 -1.68 6.90
C GLY A 80 -23.84 -0.23 6.68
N LEU A 81 -24.67 0.02 5.67
CA LEU A 81 -25.20 1.36 5.39
C LEU A 81 -26.06 1.91 6.53
N LYS A 82 -26.84 1.05 7.21
CA LYS A 82 -27.60 1.45 8.42
C LYS A 82 -26.65 1.84 9.55
N LYS A 83 -25.57 1.07 9.78
CA LYS A 83 -24.55 1.39 10.78
C LYS A 83 -23.85 2.71 10.47
N ILE A 84 -23.47 2.97 9.21
CA ILE A 84 -22.85 4.24 8.80
C ILE A 84 -23.81 5.41 9.03
N LYS A 85 -25.09 5.29 8.63
CA LYS A 85 -26.09 6.35 8.87
C LYS A 85 -26.27 6.65 10.37
N ALA A 86 -26.19 5.64 11.22
CA ALA A 86 -26.29 5.78 12.68
C ALA A 86 -25.03 6.35 13.35
N ALA A 87 -23.94 6.53 12.60
CA ALA A 87 -22.65 6.98 13.11
C ALA A 87 -22.18 8.31 12.46
N PRO A 88 -22.97 9.39 12.51
CA PRO A 88 -22.59 10.66 11.91
C PRO A 88 -21.30 11.19 12.56
N GLY A 89 -20.40 11.75 11.74
CA GLY A 89 -19.12 12.27 12.18
C GLY A 89 -18.06 11.21 12.50
N LYS A 90 -18.38 9.91 12.38
CA LYS A 90 -17.44 8.81 12.58
C LYS A 90 -16.73 8.44 11.29
N LYS A 91 -15.47 7.98 11.41
CA LYS A 91 -14.68 7.55 10.25
C LYS A 91 -15.09 6.16 9.78
N VAL A 92 -15.40 6.05 8.49
CA VAL A 92 -15.46 4.80 7.74
C VAL A 92 -14.08 4.58 7.13
N SER A 93 -13.45 3.44 7.37
CA SER A 93 -12.07 3.19 6.93
C SER A 93 -11.83 1.78 6.42
N ALA A 94 -10.77 1.63 5.62
CA ALA A 94 -10.19 0.38 5.20
C ALA A 94 -8.68 0.58 4.93
N VAL A 95 -7.91 -0.49 4.94
CA VAL A 95 -6.49 -0.48 4.57
C VAL A 95 -6.34 -1.18 3.23
N PHE A 96 -6.19 -0.40 2.17
CA PHE A 96 -5.85 -0.92 0.84
C PHE A 96 -4.39 -1.35 0.82
N GLN A 97 -4.06 -2.43 0.12
CA GLN A 97 -2.71 -2.96 0.14
C GLN A 97 -2.38 -3.78 -1.09
N GLY A 98 -1.09 -3.88 -1.39
CA GLY A 98 -0.56 -4.74 -2.43
C GLY A 98 0.93 -5.01 -2.25
N LYS A 99 1.42 -6.06 -2.91
CA LYS A 99 2.81 -6.51 -2.81
C LYS A 99 3.67 -5.85 -3.88
N VAL A 100 4.76 -5.19 -3.47
CA VAL A 100 5.69 -4.50 -4.38
C VAL A 100 6.42 -5.48 -5.27
N THR A 101 6.44 -5.24 -6.57
CA THR A 101 7.14 -6.07 -7.56
C THR A 101 8.46 -5.47 -8.05
N GLU A 102 8.59 -4.14 -8.07
CA GLU A 102 9.78 -3.40 -8.51
C GLU A 102 9.62 -1.88 -8.32
N ALA A 103 10.72 -1.13 -8.35
CA ALA A 103 10.73 0.32 -8.16
C ALA A 103 10.32 1.14 -9.40
N ARG A 104 10.81 0.77 -10.59
CA ARG A 104 10.69 1.54 -11.86
C ARG A 104 11.14 3.00 -11.71
N ASN A 105 10.24 3.96 -11.93
CA ASN A 105 10.51 5.40 -11.76
C ASN A 105 10.73 5.81 -10.29
N GLY A 106 10.60 4.87 -9.36
CA GLY A 106 10.88 5.05 -7.94
C GLY A 106 9.80 5.76 -7.16
N ALA A 107 8.66 6.13 -7.76
CA ALA A 107 7.53 6.74 -7.07
C ALA A 107 6.24 5.94 -7.28
N ILE A 108 5.82 5.17 -6.28
CA ILE A 108 4.53 4.47 -6.25
C ILE A 108 3.51 5.40 -5.61
N THR A 109 2.56 5.92 -6.39
CA THR A 109 1.54 6.85 -5.92
C THR A 109 0.21 6.14 -5.68
N ASN A 110 -0.64 6.73 -4.83
CA ASN A 110 -1.96 6.16 -4.53
C ASN A 110 -2.98 7.27 -4.22
N ARG A 111 -4.23 7.07 -4.68
CA ARG A 111 -5.40 7.89 -4.36
C ARG A 111 -6.62 6.98 -4.24
N ALA A 112 -7.42 7.22 -3.21
CA ALA A 112 -8.68 6.52 -3.02
C ALA A 112 -9.86 7.47 -3.24
N GLN A 113 -11.04 6.89 -3.47
CA GLN A 113 -12.29 7.58 -3.71
C GLN A 113 -13.36 7.06 -2.76
N VAL A 114 -14.28 7.94 -2.36
CA VAL A 114 -15.56 7.55 -1.76
C VAL A 114 -16.66 7.72 -2.79
N ILE A 115 -17.35 6.62 -3.10
CA ILE A 115 -18.50 6.60 -4.01
C ILE A 115 -19.73 6.40 -3.15
N SER A 116 -20.50 7.46 -2.93
CA SER A 116 -21.72 7.42 -2.14
C SER A 116 -22.80 8.31 -2.73
N ASP A 117 -24.05 7.94 -2.49
CA ASP A 117 -25.23 8.75 -2.82
C ASP A 117 -26.34 8.44 -1.81
N THR A 118 -27.26 9.38 -1.66
CA THR A 118 -28.40 9.29 -0.74
C THR A 118 -29.71 9.60 -1.42
N VAL A 119 -30.81 9.17 -0.81
CA VAL A 119 -32.17 9.42 -1.28
C VAL A 119 -33.10 9.68 -0.10
N TYR A 120 -34.07 10.59 -0.28
CA TYR A 120 -35.14 10.76 0.67
C TYR A 120 -36.21 9.68 0.48
N ALA A 121 -36.56 8.99 1.56
CA ALA A 121 -37.58 7.96 1.56
C ALA A 121 -38.28 7.88 2.93
N GLU A 122 -39.48 7.32 2.98
CA GLU A 122 -40.18 7.06 4.26
C GLU A 122 -39.61 5.85 5.01
N GLN A 123 -38.96 4.93 4.29
CA GLN A 123 -38.31 3.74 4.83
C GLN A 123 -36.94 3.55 4.16
N PRO A 124 -35.99 2.85 4.80
CA PRO A 124 -34.69 2.57 4.20
C PRO A 124 -34.85 1.83 2.86
N PRO A 125 -34.27 2.33 1.75
CA PRO A 125 -34.36 1.68 0.45
C PRO A 125 -33.49 0.42 0.40
N THR A 126 -33.75 -0.46 -0.57
CA THR A 126 -32.79 -1.49 -0.96
C THR A 126 -31.56 -0.82 -1.56
N PRO A 127 -30.33 -1.21 -1.17
CA PRO A 127 -29.12 -0.62 -1.75
C PRO A 127 -29.02 -0.85 -3.26
N GLU A 128 -28.43 0.11 -3.95
CA GLU A 128 -28.13 0.05 -5.38
C GLU A 128 -26.65 -0.29 -5.59
N GLU A 129 -26.30 -0.86 -6.76
CA GLU A 129 -24.90 -1.05 -7.12
C GLU A 129 -24.24 0.31 -7.39
N PRO A 130 -23.07 0.63 -6.78
CA PRO A 130 -22.37 1.86 -7.08
C PRO A 130 -22.03 1.97 -8.57
N PRO A 131 -22.13 3.16 -9.19
CA PRO A 131 -21.78 3.33 -10.59
C PRO A 131 -20.32 2.92 -10.85
N ALA A 132 -20.07 2.25 -11.98
CA ALA A 132 -18.72 1.88 -12.37
C ALA A 132 -17.85 3.12 -12.62
N ASN A 133 -18.41 4.12 -13.32
CA ASN A 133 -17.73 5.36 -13.71
C ASN A 133 -18.51 6.60 -13.21
N PRO A 134 -18.48 6.91 -11.90
CA PRO A 134 -19.06 8.14 -11.38
C PRO A 134 -18.29 9.35 -11.90
N GLU A 135 -18.99 10.44 -12.19
CA GLU A 135 -18.36 11.69 -12.57
C GLU A 135 -17.78 12.39 -11.35
N ASN A 136 -16.46 12.63 -11.36
CA ASN A 136 -15.70 13.39 -10.37
C ASN A 136 -16.05 13.08 -8.89
N PRO A 137 -15.95 11.82 -8.44
CA PRO A 137 -16.25 11.49 -7.05
C PRO A 137 -15.23 12.12 -6.10
N PRO A 138 -15.59 12.33 -4.82
CA PRO A 138 -14.63 12.79 -3.82
C PRO A 138 -13.42 11.87 -3.77
N THR A 139 -12.24 12.46 -4.00
CA THR A 139 -10.96 11.77 -4.16
C THR A 139 -9.98 12.27 -3.11
N SER A 140 -9.21 11.38 -2.50
CA SER A 140 -8.23 11.73 -1.47
C SER A 140 -7.07 12.57 -2.03
N ASN A 141 -6.27 13.14 -1.13
CA ASN A 141 -4.92 13.58 -1.49
C ASN A 141 -4.12 12.39 -2.04
N GLU A 142 -3.11 12.70 -2.84
CA GLU A 142 -2.12 11.71 -3.26
C GLU A 142 -1.18 11.41 -2.11
N VAL A 143 -0.77 10.15 -2.03
CA VAL A 143 0.39 9.74 -1.24
C VAL A 143 1.41 9.10 -2.15
N THR A 144 2.69 9.15 -1.78
CA THR A 144 3.80 8.58 -2.54
C THR A 144 4.68 7.74 -1.64
N SER A 145 4.97 6.50 -2.05
CA SER A 145 6.03 5.67 -1.49
C SER A 145 7.18 5.59 -2.48
N ARG A 146 8.41 5.91 -2.02
CA ARG A 146 9.60 5.96 -2.86
C ARG A 146 10.45 4.71 -2.73
N TRP A 147 10.95 4.23 -3.87
CA TRP A 147 11.69 2.98 -3.99
C TRP A 147 12.87 3.14 -4.95
N GLY A 148 13.97 2.44 -4.70
CA GLY A 148 15.14 2.37 -5.58
C GLY A 148 15.61 0.94 -5.79
N ASP A 149 16.33 0.68 -6.86
CA ASP A 149 16.96 -0.62 -7.11
C ASP A 149 18.43 -0.65 -6.63
N LEU A 150 19.00 -1.86 -6.56
CA LEU A 150 20.40 -2.09 -6.23
C LEU A 150 20.95 -3.24 -7.07
N LEU A 151 22.00 -2.96 -7.83
CA LEU A 151 22.78 -3.96 -8.56
C LEU A 151 24.13 -4.18 -7.86
N ILE A 152 24.35 -5.39 -7.35
CA ILE A 152 25.65 -5.82 -6.81
C ILE A 152 26.37 -6.60 -7.89
N LYS A 153 27.66 -6.32 -8.11
CA LYS A 153 28.53 -7.10 -8.99
C LYS A 153 29.78 -7.56 -8.24
N LYS A 154 29.91 -8.88 -8.04
CA LYS A 154 31.11 -9.50 -7.49
C LYS A 154 32.05 -9.86 -8.63
N VAL A 155 33.24 -9.26 -8.60
CA VAL A 155 34.27 -9.45 -9.63
C VAL A 155 35.56 -9.97 -9.01
N ASP A 156 36.40 -10.58 -9.85
CA ASP A 156 37.80 -10.84 -9.53
C ASP A 156 38.61 -9.54 -9.70
N ASN A 157 39.30 -9.13 -8.63
CA ASN A 157 40.13 -7.93 -8.64
C ASN A 157 41.53 -8.17 -9.23
N HIS A 158 41.94 -9.42 -9.45
CA HIS A 158 43.22 -9.78 -10.05
C HIS A 158 43.20 -9.81 -11.57
N GLN A 159 42.01 -9.86 -12.20
CA GLN A 159 41.89 -9.76 -13.64
C GLN A 159 42.13 -8.32 -14.13
N GLN A 160 43.08 -8.17 -15.05
CA GLN A 160 43.37 -6.90 -15.72
C GLN A 160 42.40 -6.66 -16.89
N GLY A 161 42.02 -5.40 -17.13
CA GLY A 161 41.06 -5.00 -18.18
C GLY A 161 39.73 -4.45 -17.64
N GLN A 162 38.91 -3.90 -18.53
CA GLN A 162 37.59 -3.33 -18.22
C GLN A 162 36.53 -4.44 -17.95
N ASP A 163 36.65 -5.58 -18.63
CA ASP A 163 35.72 -6.71 -18.49
C ASP A 163 36.19 -7.72 -17.43
N LYS A 164 36.00 -7.35 -16.17
CA LYS A 164 36.25 -8.28 -15.05
C LYS A 164 35.21 -9.40 -15.04
N ALA A 165 35.67 -10.65 -14.98
CA ALA A 165 34.83 -11.81 -14.84
C ALA A 165 34.00 -11.73 -13.54
N GLY A 166 32.73 -12.07 -13.68
CA GLY A 166 31.81 -12.21 -12.56
C GLY A 166 32.14 -13.45 -11.73
N LEU A 167 31.98 -13.35 -10.42
CA LEU A 167 32.17 -14.47 -9.50
C LEU A 167 30.81 -14.92 -8.96
N GLN A 168 30.38 -16.09 -9.44
CA GLN A 168 29.15 -16.76 -8.98
C GLN A 168 29.30 -17.31 -7.56
N GLY A 169 28.19 -17.35 -6.82
CA GLY A 169 28.12 -18.05 -5.52
C GLY A 169 28.52 -17.21 -4.31
N ALA A 170 28.88 -15.93 -4.49
CA ALA A 170 29.10 -15.04 -3.35
C ALA A 170 27.76 -14.69 -2.69
N GLN A 171 27.70 -14.79 -1.36
CA GLN A 171 26.49 -14.56 -0.58
C GLN A 171 26.51 -13.22 0.15
N PHE A 172 25.39 -12.51 0.13
CA PHE A 172 25.19 -11.20 0.76
C PHE A 172 23.88 -11.17 1.54
N GLN A 173 23.83 -10.31 2.54
CA GLN A 173 22.61 -9.93 3.27
C GLN A 173 22.52 -8.41 3.31
N LEU A 174 21.29 -7.87 3.22
CA LEU A 174 21.02 -6.45 3.30
C LEU A 174 20.46 -6.09 4.68
N TYR A 175 20.80 -4.91 5.19
CA TYR A 175 20.37 -4.45 6.52
C TYR A 175 19.98 -2.98 6.50
N LYS A 176 19.15 -2.56 7.46
CA LYS A 176 18.86 -1.14 7.70
C LYS A 176 20.10 -0.46 8.29
N ALA A 177 20.45 0.70 7.75
CA ALA A 177 21.48 1.56 8.34
C ALA A 177 20.94 2.25 9.61
N LYS A 178 21.79 2.39 10.64
CA LYS A 178 21.42 3.11 11.87
C LYS A 178 21.08 4.58 11.59
N ASN A 179 21.89 5.23 10.76
CA ASN A 179 21.61 6.57 10.26
C ASN A 179 21.17 6.50 8.80
N ALA A 180 19.90 6.17 8.58
CA ALA A 180 19.32 5.88 7.26
C ALA A 180 19.38 7.08 6.29
N TYR A 181 19.42 8.30 6.82
CA TYR A 181 19.35 9.54 6.05
C TYR A 181 20.61 10.41 6.19
N ALA A 182 21.75 9.79 6.51
CA ALA A 182 23.02 10.48 6.52
C ALA A 182 23.37 11.02 5.13
N GLY A 183 23.92 12.24 5.05
CA GLY A 183 24.46 12.77 3.79
C GLY A 183 25.59 11.88 3.20
N THR A 184 26.26 11.11 4.06
CA THR A 184 27.20 10.05 3.67
C THR A 184 26.88 8.78 4.45
N CYS A 185 26.55 7.69 3.76
CA CYS A 185 26.23 6.41 4.37
C CYS A 185 27.40 5.83 5.20
N THR A 186 27.11 5.17 6.32
CA THR A 186 28.10 4.52 7.19
C THR A 186 27.93 3.00 7.22
N LYS A 187 28.84 2.28 7.89
CA LYS A 187 28.79 0.82 8.05
C LYS A 187 27.85 0.37 9.18
N ASP A 188 27.36 1.31 9.98
CA ASP A 188 26.54 1.01 11.15
C ASP A 188 25.15 0.53 10.72
N LYS A 189 24.81 -0.70 11.12
CA LYS A 189 23.55 -1.35 10.80
C LYS A 189 22.76 -1.71 12.06
N GLU A 190 21.47 -1.93 11.88
CA GLU A 190 20.55 -2.41 12.90
C GLU A 190 19.49 -3.34 12.32
N GLY A 191 18.83 -4.09 13.19
CA GLY A 191 17.78 -5.03 12.83
C GLY A 191 18.28 -6.30 12.12
N ASP A 192 17.31 -7.08 11.68
CA ASP A 192 17.52 -8.35 10.99
C ASP A 192 17.77 -8.15 9.48
N PRO A 193 18.28 -9.18 8.78
CA PRO A 193 18.40 -9.15 7.33
C PRO A 193 17.07 -8.82 6.62
N ILE A 194 17.14 -7.93 5.64
CA ILE A 194 16.00 -7.54 4.81
C ILE A 194 15.71 -8.66 3.83
N ALA A 195 14.47 -9.15 3.85
CA ALA A 195 13.99 -10.12 2.87
C ALA A 195 13.73 -9.46 1.50
N ILE A 196 14.24 -10.07 0.44
CA ILE A 196 14.01 -9.70 -0.96
C ILE A 196 13.23 -10.85 -1.61
N ASN A 197 11.96 -10.61 -1.96
CA ASN A 197 11.03 -11.65 -2.43
C ASN A 197 10.94 -12.87 -1.50
N GLY A 198 11.09 -12.66 -0.19
CA GLY A 198 11.04 -13.72 0.83
C GLY A 198 12.40 -14.30 1.22
N GLU A 199 13.46 -14.01 0.45
CA GLU A 199 14.82 -14.53 0.71
C GLU A 199 15.69 -13.51 1.44
N THR A 200 16.38 -13.92 2.50
CA THR A 200 17.28 -13.03 3.28
C THR A 200 18.75 -13.17 2.91
N THR A 201 19.11 -14.23 2.17
CA THR A 201 20.47 -14.47 1.67
C THR A 201 20.48 -14.42 0.16
N LEU A 202 21.21 -13.45 -0.39
CA LEU A 202 21.28 -13.19 -1.82
C LEU A 202 22.57 -13.77 -2.38
N THR A 203 22.48 -14.52 -3.46
CA THR A 203 23.65 -15.19 -4.06
C THR A 203 23.91 -14.64 -5.46
N THR A 204 25.17 -14.34 -5.78
CA THR A 204 25.55 -13.87 -7.11
C THR A 204 25.38 -14.95 -8.17
N ASP A 205 24.83 -14.56 -9.32
CA ASP A 205 24.63 -15.43 -10.49
C ASP A 205 25.92 -15.71 -11.28
N ALA A 206 25.82 -16.38 -12.42
CA ALA A 206 26.94 -16.72 -13.30
C ALA A 206 27.71 -15.49 -13.81
N GLN A 207 27.08 -14.31 -13.83
CA GLN A 207 27.67 -13.02 -14.20
C GLN A 207 28.21 -12.27 -12.97
N GLY A 208 28.19 -12.91 -11.80
CA GLY A 208 28.59 -12.32 -10.53
C GLY A 208 27.60 -11.26 -10.04
N ALA A 209 26.35 -11.26 -10.50
CA ALA A 209 25.38 -10.21 -10.23
C ALA A 209 24.29 -10.62 -9.22
N ILE A 210 23.80 -9.65 -8.45
CA ILE A 210 22.54 -9.71 -7.71
C ILE A 210 21.75 -8.45 -8.09
N ASN A 211 20.55 -8.63 -8.61
CA ASN A 211 19.66 -7.52 -8.98
C ASN A 211 18.47 -7.42 -8.00
N VAL A 212 18.53 -6.45 -7.09
CA VAL A 212 17.43 -6.14 -6.17
C VAL A 212 16.55 -5.06 -6.80
N LYS A 213 15.36 -5.46 -7.24
CA LYS A 213 14.46 -4.58 -8.01
C LYS A 213 13.75 -3.47 -7.22
N GLY A 214 13.90 -3.45 -5.90
CA GLY A 214 13.23 -2.47 -5.05
C GLY A 214 13.65 -2.55 -3.60
N LEU A 215 14.04 -1.40 -3.07
CA LEU A 215 14.27 -1.09 -1.67
C LEU A 215 13.55 0.21 -1.35
N PHE A 216 12.86 0.24 -0.21
CA PHE A 216 12.18 1.43 0.27
C PHE A 216 13.17 2.56 0.57
N ILE A 217 12.81 3.78 0.14
CA ILE A 217 13.60 5.00 0.35
C ILE A 217 12.92 5.91 1.37
N SER A 218 11.67 6.32 1.11
CA SER A 218 10.90 7.24 1.96
C SER A 218 9.43 7.25 1.55
N ASP A 219 8.59 7.96 2.29
CA ASP A 219 7.20 8.21 1.88
C ASP A 219 6.76 9.65 2.18
N SER A 220 5.67 10.08 1.54
CA SER A 220 5.17 11.46 1.58
C SER A 220 4.38 11.82 2.84
N ILE A 221 4.38 10.99 3.88
CA ILE A 221 3.58 11.21 5.08
C ILE A 221 4.50 11.68 6.20
N ASP A 222 4.24 12.84 6.80
CA ASP A 222 5.03 13.27 7.97
C ASP A 222 4.69 12.44 9.22
N GLY A 223 5.69 12.19 10.06
CA GLY A 223 5.49 11.56 11.37
C GLY A 223 6.80 11.16 12.05
N ALA A 224 6.93 11.44 13.34
CA ALA A 224 8.17 11.24 14.11
C ALA A 224 8.67 9.78 14.18
N ASN A 225 7.82 8.80 13.88
CA ASN A 225 8.15 7.38 13.92
C ASN A 225 8.35 6.75 12.53
N ARG A 226 8.30 7.56 11.48
CA ARG A 226 8.47 7.07 10.11
C ARG A 226 9.93 7.08 9.73
N ASP A 227 10.34 6.06 8.98
CA ASP A 227 11.63 6.09 8.30
C ASP A 227 11.46 6.96 7.05
N ASN A 228 11.49 8.28 7.19
CA ASN A 228 11.52 9.24 6.08
C ASN A 228 12.29 10.53 6.44
N GLN A 229 12.65 11.30 5.42
CA GLN A 229 13.17 12.66 5.48
C GLN A 229 12.61 13.47 4.31
#